data_AF-A0A2V2PXJ2-F1
#
_entry.id   AF-A0A2V2PXJ2-F1
#
_cell.length_a   1.000
_cell.length_b   1.000
_cell.length_c   1.000
_cell.angle_alpha   90.00
_cell.angle_beta   90.00
_cell.angle_gamma   90.00
#
_symmetry.space_group_name_H-M   'P 1'
#
loop_
_entity.id
_entity.type
_entity.pdbx_description
1 polymer ?
#
loop_
_entity_poly.entity_id
_entity_poly.type
_entity_poly.pdbx_seq_one_letter_code
_entity_poly.pdbx_strand_id
1 'polypeptide(L)'
;PPRSWADKDPAAAARLSAARTAVSELAERLHMPQENLITPDTVRRVCWEPPKNLTPGAVEDTLAAYGARRWQIEQVGPLLVRALAAGA
;
A
#
# COMPACT_ATOMS: atom_id res chain seq x y z
N PRO A 1 -9.32 -12.90 -12.04
CA PRO A 1 -8.12 -13.66 -12.44
C PRO A 1 -6.82 -13.07 -11.83
N PRO A 2 -6.22 -13.72 -10.81
CA PRO A 2 -5.04 -13.22 -10.09
C PRO A 2 -3.70 -13.36 -10.85
N ARG A 3 -3.70 -13.97 -12.05
CA ARG A 3 -2.49 -14.20 -12.86
C ARG A 3 -1.99 -12.99 -13.65
N SER A 4 -2.83 -11.97 -13.87
CA SER A 4 -2.44 -10.85 -14.74
C SER A 4 -1.47 -9.85 -14.11
N TRP A 5 -1.26 -9.88 -12.79
CA TRP A 5 -0.37 -8.91 -12.13
C TRP A 5 1.11 -9.27 -12.27
N ALA A 6 1.50 -10.47 -11.87
CA ALA A 6 2.89 -10.92 -11.95
C ALA A 6 3.40 -11.07 -13.39
N ASP A 7 2.49 -11.34 -14.33
CA ASP A 7 2.79 -11.47 -15.76
C ASP A 7 2.92 -10.11 -16.47
N LYS A 8 2.19 -9.08 -16.01
CA LYS A 8 2.23 -7.73 -16.60
C LYS A 8 3.28 -6.82 -15.99
N ASP A 9 3.52 -6.90 -14.68
CA ASP A 9 4.52 -6.06 -13.99
C ASP A 9 5.07 -6.77 -12.74
N PRO A 10 6.24 -7.45 -12.84
CA PRO A 10 6.83 -8.15 -11.70
C PRO A 10 7.24 -7.20 -10.58
N ALA A 11 7.55 -5.94 -10.90
CA ALA A 11 7.88 -4.91 -9.93
C ALA A 11 6.65 -4.53 -9.08
N ALA A 12 5.47 -4.37 -9.67
CA ALA A 12 4.22 -4.14 -8.96
C ALA A 12 3.85 -5.32 -8.07
N ALA A 13 4.09 -6.55 -8.52
CA ALA A 13 3.91 -7.74 -7.69
C ALA A 13 4.84 -7.71 -6.46
N ALA A 14 6.10 -7.32 -6.62
CA ALA A 14 7.04 -7.16 -5.51
C ALA A 14 6.59 -6.07 -4.53
N ARG A 15 6.18 -4.88 -5.03
CA ARG A 15 5.63 -3.78 -4.23
C ARG A 15 4.42 -4.23 -3.42
N LEU A 16 3.47 -4.91 -4.07
CA LEU A 16 2.25 -5.41 -3.41
C LEU A 16 2.56 -6.46 -2.34
N SER A 17 3.50 -7.38 -2.60
CA SER A 17 3.93 -8.36 -1.61
C SER A 17 4.50 -7.67 -0.37
N ALA A 18 5.43 -6.73 -0.56
CA ALA A 18 6.03 -5.96 0.53
C ALA A 18 4.99 -5.15 1.31
N ALA A 19 4.08 -4.49 0.60
CA ALA A 19 3.01 -3.69 1.21
C ALA A 19 2.06 -4.54 2.05
N ARG A 20 1.62 -5.70 1.53
CA ARG A 20 0.71 -6.60 2.26
C ARG A 20 1.35 -7.13 3.53
N THR A 21 2.61 -7.56 3.48
CA THR A 21 3.33 -8.02 4.67
C THR A 21 3.40 -6.93 5.73
N ALA A 22 3.85 -5.73 5.36
CA ALA A 22 3.99 -4.62 6.31
C ALA A 22 2.65 -4.18 6.93
N VAL A 23 1.57 -4.14 6.14
CA VAL A 23 0.22 -3.81 6.61
C VAL A 23 -0.31 -4.89 7.55
N SER A 24 -0.13 -6.18 7.23
CA SER A 24 -0.52 -7.29 8.10
C SER A 24 0.19 -7.20 9.45
N GLU A 25 1.52 -7.04 9.46
CA GLU A 25 2.29 -6.93 10.70
C GLU A 25 1.85 -5.72 11.55
N LEU A 26 1.52 -4.59 10.92
CA LEU A 26 1.01 -3.43 11.66
C LEU A 26 -0.38 -3.67 12.23
N ALA A 27 -1.27 -4.30 11.47
CA ALA A 27 -2.61 -4.66 11.94
C ALA A 27 -2.55 -5.59 13.16
N GLU A 28 -1.64 -6.57 13.15
CA GLU A 28 -1.37 -7.44 14.30
C GLU A 28 -0.87 -6.65 15.52
N ARG A 29 0.10 -5.74 15.33
CA ARG A 29 0.59 -4.86 16.42
C ARG A 29 -0.48 -3.96 17.00
N LEU A 30 -1.42 -3.52 16.17
CA LEU A 30 -2.55 -2.68 16.59
C LEU A 30 -3.75 -3.51 17.09
N HIS A 31 -3.63 -4.83 17.14
CA HIS A 31 -4.67 -5.76 17.56
C HIS A 31 -6.02 -5.54 16.85
N MET A 32 -5.97 -5.32 15.52
CA MET A 32 -7.16 -5.09 14.73
C MET A 32 -7.11 -5.76 13.36
N PRO A 33 -8.27 -6.00 12.71
CA PRO A 33 -8.32 -6.48 11.34
C PRO A 33 -7.61 -5.51 10.38
N GLN A 34 -6.82 -6.03 9.44
CA GLN A 34 -6.16 -5.20 8.43
C GLN A 34 -7.16 -4.34 7.64
N GLU A 35 -8.37 -4.83 7.42
CA GLU A 35 -9.43 -4.12 6.68
C GLU A 35 -9.90 -2.85 7.39
N ASN A 36 -9.78 -2.82 8.73
CA ASN A 36 -10.02 -1.62 9.52
C ASN A 36 -8.87 -0.63 9.42
N LEU A 37 -7.64 -1.11 9.18
CA LEU A 37 -6.45 -0.29 8.97
C LEU A 37 -6.44 0.34 7.58
N ILE A 38 -6.58 -0.47 6.54
CA ILE A 38 -6.63 -0.02 5.14
C ILE A 38 -7.27 -1.11 4.28
N THR A 39 -8.08 -0.73 3.30
CA THR A 39 -8.70 -1.75 2.44
C THR A 39 -7.63 -2.41 1.55
N PRO A 40 -7.70 -3.74 1.34
CA PRO A 40 -6.76 -4.44 0.47
C PRO A 40 -6.85 -3.97 -1.00
N ASP A 41 -8.01 -3.43 -1.42
CA ASP A 41 -8.17 -2.82 -2.75
C ASP A 41 -7.37 -1.53 -2.88
N THR A 42 -7.39 -0.65 -1.86
CA THR A 42 -6.56 0.57 -1.84
C THR A 42 -5.07 0.23 -1.98
N VAL A 43 -4.58 -0.74 -1.21
CA VAL A 43 -3.18 -1.18 -1.29
C VAL A 43 -2.84 -1.71 -2.69
N ARG A 44 -3.74 -2.51 -3.28
CA ARG A 44 -3.58 -3.01 -4.65
C ARG A 44 -3.50 -1.86 -5.66
N ARG A 45 -4.39 -0.86 -5.60
CA ARG A 45 -4.36 0.26 -6.55
C ARG A 45 -3.09 1.09 -6.45
N VAL A 46 -2.67 1.43 -5.23
CA VAL A 46 -1.44 2.21 -4.98
C VAL A 46 -0.19 1.46 -5.47
N CYS A 47 -0.14 0.13 -5.31
CA CYS A 47 1.00 -0.66 -5.79
C CYS A 47 1.02 -0.83 -7.32
N TRP A 48 -0.14 -0.74 -7.97
CA TRP A 48 -0.28 -0.83 -9.43
C TRP A 48 0.07 0.46 -10.12
N GLU A 49 -0.46 1.56 -9.58
CA GLU A 49 -0.28 2.90 -10.11
C GLU A 49 0.28 3.78 -8.99
N PRO A 50 1.58 3.61 -8.66
CA PRO A 50 2.21 4.43 -7.63
C PRO A 50 2.26 5.90 -8.05
N PRO A 51 2.24 6.84 -7.10
CA PRO A 51 2.39 8.25 -7.42
C PRO A 51 3.73 8.49 -8.13
N LYS A 52 3.74 9.41 -9.11
CA LYS A 52 4.95 9.78 -9.88
C LYS A 52 6.14 10.13 -8.98
N ASN A 53 5.87 10.74 -7.84
CA ASN A 53 6.86 11.05 -6.82
C ASN A 53 6.65 10.12 -5.62
N LEU A 54 7.60 9.23 -5.33
CA LEU A 54 7.58 8.35 -4.15
C LEU A 54 7.97 9.09 -2.86
N THR A 55 7.34 10.24 -2.63
CA THR A 55 7.49 11.02 -1.40
C THR A 55 6.39 10.65 -0.42
N PRO A 56 6.61 10.81 0.90
CA PRO A 56 5.57 10.60 1.90
C PRO A 56 4.28 11.35 1.58
N GLY A 57 4.37 12.65 1.33
CA GLY A 57 3.19 13.49 1.04
C GLY A 57 2.40 13.05 -0.20
N ALA A 58 3.09 12.59 -1.26
CA ALA A 58 2.39 12.11 -2.46
C ALA A 58 1.67 10.77 -2.23
N VAL A 59 2.26 9.88 -1.41
CA VAL A 59 1.60 8.62 -1.02
C VAL A 59 0.42 8.90 -0.10
N GLU A 60 0.56 9.83 0.84
CA GLU A 60 -0.51 10.27 1.75
C GLU A 60 -1.69 10.88 0.98
N ASP A 61 -1.42 11.76 0.02
CA ASP A 61 -2.44 12.37 -0.87
C ASP A 61 -3.16 11.30 -1.70
N THR A 62 -2.41 10.34 -2.25
CA THR A 62 -2.97 9.22 -3.01
C THR A 62 -3.91 8.38 -2.12
N LEU A 63 -3.52 8.09 -0.88
CA LEU A 63 -4.37 7.35 0.06
C LEU A 63 -5.63 8.13 0.43
N ALA A 64 -5.50 9.44 0.66
CA ALA A 64 -6.63 10.33 0.93
C ALA A 64 -7.61 10.36 -0.26
N ALA A 65 -7.10 10.41 -1.49
CA ALA A 65 -7.90 10.36 -2.71
C ALA A 65 -8.69 9.04 -2.85
N TYR A 66 -8.16 7.93 -2.31
CA TYR A 66 -8.87 6.65 -2.21
C TYR A 66 -9.78 6.53 -0.99
N GLY A 67 -9.95 7.60 -0.21
CA GLY A 67 -10.87 7.66 0.93
C GLY A 67 -10.30 7.15 2.25
N ALA A 68 -8.98 6.94 2.34
CA ALA A 68 -8.34 6.60 3.62
C ALA A 68 -8.47 7.77 4.59
N ARG A 69 -8.79 7.47 5.86
CA ARG A 69 -8.88 8.49 6.91
C ARG A 69 -7.49 8.93 7.34
N ARG A 70 -7.36 10.15 7.86
CA ARG A 70 -6.07 10.70 8.33
C ARG A 70 -5.31 9.75 9.25
N TRP A 71 -5.96 9.20 10.26
CA TRP A 71 -5.31 8.26 11.18
C TRP A 71 -4.83 6.98 10.47
N GLN A 72 -5.54 6.49 9.45
CA GLN A 72 -5.09 5.33 8.65
C GLN A 72 -3.86 5.70 7.83
N ILE A 73 -3.89 6.87 7.19
CA ILE A 73 -2.78 7.41 6.39
C ILE A 73 -1.52 7.55 7.24
N GLU A 74 -1.63 8.11 8.45
CA GLU A 74 -0.49 8.28 9.37
C GLU A 74 0.13 6.92 9.78
N GLN A 75 -0.68 5.86 9.83
CA GLN A 75 -0.22 4.51 10.15
C GLN A 75 0.37 3.77 8.94
N VAL A 76 -0.29 3.83 7.77
CA VAL A 76 0.10 3.03 6.59
C VAL A 76 0.99 3.76 5.59
N GLY A 77 0.96 5.09 5.56
CA GLY A 77 1.73 5.92 4.62
C GLY A 77 3.23 5.60 4.63
N PRO A 78 3.91 5.62 5.78
CA PRO A 78 5.34 5.29 5.87
C PRO A 78 5.65 3.86 5.41
N LEU A 79 4.74 2.90 5.62
CA LEU A 79 4.91 1.52 5.20
C LEU A 79 4.82 1.40 3.67
N LEU A 80 3.83 2.08 3.07
CA LEU A 80 3.63 2.05 1.63
C LEU A 80 4.76 2.76 0.89
N VAL A 81 5.28 3.89 1.40
CA VAL A 81 6.47 4.53 0.81
C VAL A 81 7.64 3.54 0.68
N ARG A 82 7.93 2.79 1.76
CA ARG A 82 9.00 1.78 1.76
C ARG A 82 8.71 0.63 0.81
N ALA A 83 7.48 0.12 0.81
CA ALA A 83 7.08 -0.98 -0.07
C ALA A 83 7.13 -0.60 -1.55
N LEU A 84 6.73 0.63 -1.89
CA LEU A 84 6.79 1.15 -3.25
C LEU A 84 8.24 1.35 -3.73
N ALA A 85 9.14 1.78 -2.84
CA ALA A 85 10.56 1.91 -3.13
C ALA A 85 11.26 0.55 -3.33
N ALA A 86 10.78 -0.53 -2.70
CA ALA A 86 11.37 -1.86 -2.80
C ALA A 86 11.23 -2.52 -4.19
N GLY A 87 10.32 -2.02 -5.03
CA GLY A 87 10.18 -2.48 -6.41
C GLY A 87 10.57 -1.43 -7.46
N ALA A 88 11.20 -0.32 -7.07
CA ALA A 88 11.73 0.68 -8.00
C ALA A 88 13.03 0.20 -8.65
#